data_AF-A0A8E2EWA6-F1
#
_entry.id   AF-A0A8E2EWA6-F1
#
_cell.length_a   1.000
_cell.length_b   1.000
_cell.length_c   1.000
_cell.angle_alpha   90.00
_cell.angle_beta   90.00
_cell.angle_gamma   90.00
#
_symmetry.space_group_name_H-M   'P 1'
#
loop_
_entity.id
_entity.type
_entity.pdbx_description
1 polymer ?
#
loop_
_entity_poly.entity_id
_entity_poly.type
_entity_poly.pdbx_seq_one_letter_code
_entity_poly.pdbx_strand_id
1 'polypeptide(L)'
;QPLPGIQYRTSQEPEVEDQDVNACMDGLRTTYNFYRTVFDRKSVDDDGLQLEASIHYSIRFGNAFWDGTAKQMVFGDGDGNSRFGRFAGLFNPGCFVNSLDVIAHELTHAVTQFTANLEYQGQSGALNESMSDVFGAMVVQWKNDQTVDQADWLMGKDIIYQNSESLPESAKNAHSLRSIKDPEASTNLDPQPASVQSTLYFKKEESTEEDDDYGGVHMNSGVPNFAFYKVAMALGGRSWDRAGKIWYDTLTDKRLQRKAKFVDFARLTVDHAQKLYPEDKSVAQVVQKAWEEVGV
;
A
#
# COMPACT_ATOMS: atom_id res chain seq x y z
N GLN A 1 -5.09 -17.02 17.79
CA GLN A 1 -5.66 -16.33 18.97
C GLN A 1 -7.01 -15.74 18.55
N PRO A 2 -7.99 -15.60 19.47
CA PRO A 2 -9.25 -14.93 19.13
C PRO A 2 -9.03 -13.42 18.95
N LEU A 3 -9.62 -12.86 17.90
CA LEU A 3 -9.70 -11.41 17.64
C LEU A 3 -11.04 -10.86 18.16
N PRO A 4 -11.12 -9.58 18.61
CA PRO A 4 -10.07 -8.57 18.67
C PRO A 4 -9.17 -8.66 19.92
N GLY A 5 -9.32 -9.70 20.74
CA GLY A 5 -8.57 -9.82 22.00
C GLY A 5 -9.15 -8.95 23.12
N ILE A 6 -8.28 -8.35 23.94
CA ILE A 6 -8.65 -7.52 25.09
C ILE A 6 -8.36 -6.06 24.75
N GLN A 7 -9.33 -5.16 24.97
CA GLN A 7 -9.13 -3.74 24.77
C GLN A 7 -8.03 -3.22 25.71
N TYR A 8 -6.94 -2.72 25.10
CA TYR A 8 -5.78 -2.22 25.85
C TYR A 8 -5.77 -0.69 25.97
N ARG A 9 -6.16 0.03 24.91
CA ARG A 9 -6.16 1.50 24.86
C ARG A 9 -7.19 2.04 23.86
N THR A 10 -7.77 3.20 24.16
CA THR A 10 -8.60 4.00 23.25
C THR A 10 -7.92 5.31 22.87
N SER A 11 -8.41 5.98 21.83
CA SER A 11 -7.84 7.25 21.35
C SER A 11 -7.97 8.43 22.32
N GLN A 12 -8.81 8.31 23.35
CA GLN A 12 -9.04 9.32 24.40
C GLN A 12 -8.13 9.13 25.62
N GLU A 13 -7.47 7.99 25.72
CA GLU A 13 -6.62 7.64 26.85
C GLU A 13 -5.16 8.08 26.61
N PRO A 14 -4.41 8.39 27.69
CA PRO A 14 -2.99 8.72 27.59
C PRO A 14 -2.19 7.54 27.01
N GLU A 15 -0.95 7.83 26.64
CA GLU A 15 0.01 6.81 26.25
C GLU A 15 0.27 5.81 27.39
N VAL A 16 0.59 4.58 26.99
CA VAL A 16 0.82 3.43 27.86
C VAL A 16 2.30 3.01 27.82
N GLU A 17 2.72 2.11 28.72
CA GLU A 17 4.12 1.66 28.77
C GLU A 17 4.55 0.94 27.48
N ASP A 18 3.63 0.16 26.91
CA ASP A 18 3.82 -0.54 25.66
C ASP A 18 3.92 0.44 24.47
N GLN A 19 5.11 0.56 23.90
CA GLN A 19 5.39 1.50 22.82
C GLN A 19 4.73 1.08 21.50
N ASP A 20 4.53 -0.22 21.27
CA ASP A 20 3.92 -0.74 20.04
C ASP A 20 2.43 -0.35 19.97
N VAL A 21 1.74 -0.31 21.13
CA VAL A 21 0.39 0.25 21.25
C VAL A 21 0.36 1.72 20.87
N ASN A 22 1.33 2.51 21.34
CA ASN A 22 1.38 3.94 21.06
C ASN A 22 1.69 4.22 19.59
N ALA A 23 2.66 3.52 19.02
CA ALA A 23 3.03 3.61 17.60
C ALA A 23 1.86 3.24 16.68
N CYS A 24 1.16 2.14 16.98
CA CYS A 24 -0.04 1.73 16.24
C CYS A 24 -1.12 2.83 16.28
N MET A 25 -1.42 3.38 17.46
CA MET A 25 -2.42 4.45 17.63
C MET A 25 -2.05 5.70 16.82
N ASP A 26 -0.78 6.11 16.85
CA ASP A 26 -0.31 7.29 16.10
C ASP A 26 -0.30 7.07 14.59
N GLY A 27 0.03 5.86 14.13
CA GLY A 27 -0.07 5.48 12.73
C GLY A 27 -1.51 5.53 12.22
N LEU A 28 -2.44 4.88 12.94
CA LEU A 28 -3.87 4.90 12.62
C LEU A 28 -4.42 6.34 12.58
N ARG A 29 -4.08 7.15 13.60
CA ARG A 29 -4.49 8.56 13.68
C ARG A 29 -3.94 9.38 12.52
N THR A 30 -2.67 9.17 12.16
CA THR A 30 -2.02 9.88 11.05
C THR A 30 -2.72 9.55 9.73
N THR A 31 -2.96 8.28 9.45
CA THR A 31 -3.66 7.84 8.22
C THR A 31 -5.10 8.34 8.17
N TYR A 32 -5.84 8.27 9.29
CA TYR A 32 -7.18 8.83 9.38
C TYR A 32 -7.19 10.34 9.05
N ASN A 33 -6.27 11.09 9.67
CA ASN A 33 -6.17 12.53 9.47
C ASN A 33 -5.77 12.89 8.04
N PHE A 34 -4.91 12.09 7.40
CA PHE A 34 -4.57 12.25 6.00
C PHE A 34 -5.81 12.12 5.11
N TYR A 35 -6.55 11.02 5.22
CA TYR A 35 -7.78 10.82 4.43
C TYR A 35 -8.82 11.91 4.67
N ARG A 36 -9.00 12.32 5.94
CA ARG A 36 -9.92 13.39 6.33
C ARG A 36 -9.51 14.75 5.80
N THR A 37 -8.21 15.09 5.85
CA THR A 37 -7.71 16.42 5.48
C THR A 37 -7.55 16.56 3.97
N VAL A 38 -6.97 15.53 3.35
CA VAL A 38 -6.67 15.56 1.92
C VAL A 38 -7.95 15.30 1.15
N PHE A 39 -8.70 14.24 1.44
CA PHE A 39 -9.82 13.79 0.58
C PHE A 39 -11.21 14.06 1.15
N ASP A 40 -11.32 14.76 2.30
CA ASP A 40 -12.57 14.96 3.05
C ASP A 40 -13.27 13.63 3.43
N ARG A 41 -12.56 12.50 3.37
CA ARG A 41 -13.11 11.18 3.63
C ARG A 41 -13.27 10.94 5.13
N LYS A 42 -14.44 10.49 5.57
CA LYS A 42 -14.70 10.20 6.99
C LYS A 42 -14.41 8.74 7.31
N SER A 43 -13.19 8.45 7.74
CA SER A 43 -12.71 7.07 7.99
C SER A 43 -12.69 6.19 6.74
N VAL A 44 -12.47 4.89 6.92
CA VAL A 44 -12.32 3.93 5.81
C VAL A 44 -13.60 3.69 5.03
N ASP A 45 -14.78 3.91 5.61
CA ASP A 45 -16.08 3.71 4.98
C ASP A 45 -16.78 4.99 4.50
N ASP A 46 -16.16 6.15 4.74
CA ASP A 46 -16.73 7.48 4.53
C ASP A 46 -17.96 7.82 5.40
N ASP A 47 -18.22 7.04 6.45
CA ASP A 47 -19.31 7.25 7.42
C ASP A 47 -18.82 7.24 8.89
N GLY A 48 -17.50 7.26 9.08
CA GLY A 48 -16.89 7.37 10.40
C GLY A 48 -16.75 6.05 11.15
N LEU A 49 -16.57 4.92 10.45
CA LEU A 49 -16.23 3.64 11.06
C LEU A 49 -15.10 3.81 12.09
N GLN A 50 -15.31 3.29 13.29
CA GLN A 50 -14.27 3.24 14.31
C GLN A 50 -13.14 2.32 13.84
N LEU A 51 -11.90 2.82 13.88
CA LEU A 51 -10.73 2.03 13.56
C LEU A 51 -10.34 1.18 14.78
N GLU A 52 -10.31 -0.14 14.59
CA GLU A 52 -9.85 -1.11 15.57
C GLU A 52 -8.59 -1.80 15.08
N ALA A 53 -7.66 -2.07 15.99
CA ALA A 53 -6.43 -2.80 15.70
C ALA A 53 -6.09 -3.78 16.82
N SER A 54 -5.78 -5.02 16.43
CA SER A 54 -5.20 -6.05 17.27
C SER A 54 -3.70 -6.11 17.01
N ILE A 55 -2.89 -5.88 18.04
CA ILE A 55 -1.42 -6.02 17.98
C ILE A 55 -0.97 -7.28 18.76
N HIS A 56 0.31 -7.64 18.68
CA HIS A 56 0.85 -8.86 19.28
C HIS A 56 0.10 -10.13 18.84
N TYR A 57 -0.35 -10.13 17.58
CA TYR A 57 -1.13 -11.23 17.04
C TYR A 57 -0.26 -12.45 16.78
N SER A 58 -0.65 -13.58 17.38
CA SER A 58 0.01 -14.87 17.28
C SER A 58 1.46 -14.84 17.79
N ILE A 59 2.21 -15.91 17.57
CA ILE A 59 3.62 -16.02 18.00
C ILE A 59 4.51 -15.92 16.76
N ARG A 60 5.41 -14.94 16.74
CA ARG A 60 6.36 -14.70 15.63
C ARG A 60 5.66 -14.55 14.28
N PHE A 61 4.58 -13.78 14.25
CA PHE A 61 3.80 -13.57 13.04
C PHE A 61 4.42 -12.46 12.20
N GLY A 62 5.06 -12.85 11.10
CA GLY A 62 5.72 -11.96 10.16
C GLY A 62 4.77 -11.30 9.15
N ASN A 63 3.60 -10.83 9.60
CA ASN A 63 2.68 -10.13 8.71
C ASN A 63 1.77 -9.12 9.43
N ALA A 64 1.17 -8.23 8.65
CA ALA A 64 0.03 -7.40 9.03
C ALA A 64 -1.08 -7.58 7.99
N PHE A 65 -2.33 -7.33 8.38
CA PHE A 65 -3.46 -7.38 7.43
C PHE A 65 -4.68 -6.60 7.93
N TRP A 66 -5.49 -6.13 7.00
CA TRP A 66 -6.89 -5.76 7.26
C TRP A 66 -7.82 -6.97 7.19
N ASP A 67 -8.51 -7.29 8.30
CA ASP A 67 -9.60 -8.27 8.32
C ASP A 67 -10.91 -7.57 7.91
N GLY A 68 -11.27 -7.68 6.63
CA GLY A 68 -12.49 -7.08 6.09
C GLY A 68 -13.80 -7.67 6.63
N THR A 69 -13.77 -8.84 7.29
CA THR A 69 -14.96 -9.45 7.92
C THR A 69 -15.17 -8.88 9.31
N ALA A 70 -14.10 -8.87 10.13
CA ALA A 70 -14.13 -8.33 11.47
C ALA A 70 -13.99 -6.79 11.50
N LYS A 71 -13.64 -6.18 10.36
CA LYS A 71 -13.40 -4.75 10.17
C LYS A 71 -12.34 -4.18 11.12
N GLN A 72 -11.21 -4.87 11.23
CA GLN A 72 -10.11 -4.47 12.09
C GLN A 72 -8.76 -4.73 11.43
N MET A 73 -7.76 -4.01 11.91
CA MET A 73 -6.37 -4.20 11.57
C MET A 73 -5.77 -5.28 12.48
N VAL A 74 -4.86 -6.09 11.95
CA VAL A 74 -4.16 -7.11 12.73
C VAL A 74 -2.67 -7.00 12.44
N PHE A 75 -1.87 -6.85 13.50
CA PHE A 75 -0.42 -6.71 13.41
C PHE A 75 0.26 -7.83 14.21
N GLY A 76 1.13 -8.58 13.55
CA GLY A 76 2.08 -9.44 14.22
C GLY A 76 3.30 -8.68 14.72
N ASP A 77 4.09 -9.36 15.54
CA ASP A 77 5.32 -8.80 16.08
C ASP A 77 6.53 -9.02 15.16
N GLY A 78 6.36 -9.51 13.94
CA GLY A 78 7.50 -9.97 13.14
C GLY A 78 7.94 -11.38 13.51
N ASP A 79 8.75 -11.98 12.64
CA ASP A 79 9.15 -13.38 12.76
C ASP A 79 10.62 -13.57 13.18
N GLY A 80 11.38 -12.47 13.31
CA GLY A 80 12.70 -12.42 13.90
C GLY A 80 13.71 -13.28 13.13
N ASN A 81 14.11 -14.43 13.68
CA ASN A 81 15.00 -15.40 13.02
C ASN A 81 14.25 -16.69 12.59
N SER A 82 12.95 -16.58 12.29
CA SER A 82 12.18 -17.71 11.74
C SER A 82 12.85 -18.26 10.47
N ARG A 83 12.67 -19.56 10.20
CA ARG A 83 13.21 -20.25 9.00
C ARG A 83 12.11 -20.84 8.10
N PHE A 84 10.84 -20.54 8.39
CA PHE A 84 9.69 -21.10 7.68
C PHE A 84 8.90 -19.98 6.98
N GLY A 85 8.71 -20.10 5.66
CA GLY A 85 8.01 -19.13 4.81
C GLY A 85 8.92 -18.39 3.82
N ARG A 86 8.33 -17.77 2.78
CA ARG A 86 9.05 -17.03 1.73
C ARG A 86 9.86 -15.86 2.28
N PHE A 87 9.34 -15.20 3.33
CA PHE A 87 9.99 -14.08 4.01
C PHE A 87 10.50 -14.42 5.42
N ALA A 88 10.84 -15.68 5.67
CA ALA A 88 11.18 -16.13 7.01
C ALA A 88 12.41 -15.41 7.60
N GLY A 89 12.22 -14.84 8.78
CA GLY A 89 13.27 -14.20 9.57
C GLY A 89 13.71 -12.85 9.02
N LEU A 90 12.82 -12.18 8.29
CA LEU A 90 13.08 -10.91 7.61
C LEU A 90 12.42 -9.72 8.29
N PHE A 91 11.58 -9.92 9.30
CA PHE A 91 10.81 -8.85 9.92
C PHE A 91 11.23 -8.59 11.37
N ASN A 92 11.54 -7.33 11.71
CA ASN A 92 12.00 -6.97 13.06
C ASN A 92 10.90 -7.25 14.11
N PRO A 93 11.27 -7.57 15.37
CA PRO A 93 10.32 -7.54 16.48
C PRO A 93 9.55 -6.21 16.54
N GLY A 94 8.21 -6.25 16.60
CA GLY A 94 7.32 -5.09 16.67
C GLY A 94 7.27 -4.23 15.40
N CYS A 95 7.81 -4.70 14.27
CA CYS A 95 8.12 -3.81 13.14
C CYS A 95 6.90 -3.21 12.43
N PHE A 96 5.82 -3.98 12.29
CA PHE A 96 4.70 -3.58 11.44
C PHE A 96 3.93 -2.39 12.01
N VAL A 97 3.87 -2.23 13.34
CA VAL A 97 3.25 -1.05 13.99
C VAL A 97 4.17 0.16 14.03
N ASN A 98 5.46 -0.03 13.73
CA ASN A 98 6.45 1.05 13.68
C ASN A 98 6.68 1.59 12.25
N SER A 99 6.01 1.02 11.25
CA SER A 99 6.12 1.42 9.84
C SER A 99 4.84 2.11 9.40
N LEU A 100 4.87 3.44 9.30
CA LEU A 100 3.68 4.25 8.99
C LEU A 100 3.08 3.92 7.62
N ASP A 101 3.93 3.68 6.62
CA ASP A 101 3.53 3.25 5.29
C ASP A 101 2.79 1.91 5.30
N VAL A 102 3.22 0.93 6.12
CA VAL A 102 2.53 -0.36 6.29
C VAL A 102 1.17 -0.17 6.95
N ILE A 103 1.09 0.61 8.05
CA ILE A 103 -0.20 0.90 8.70
C ILE A 103 -1.16 1.58 7.70
N ALA A 104 -0.66 2.52 6.91
CA ALA A 104 -1.43 3.23 5.91
C ALA A 104 -1.82 2.35 4.71
N HIS A 105 -0.95 1.43 4.29
CA HIS A 105 -1.22 0.41 3.28
C HIS A 105 -2.39 -0.47 3.72
N GLU A 106 -2.31 -1.04 4.91
CA GLU A 106 -3.37 -1.92 5.43
C GLU A 106 -4.72 -1.19 5.62
N LEU A 107 -4.71 0.05 6.12
CA LEU A 107 -5.93 0.85 6.20
C LEU A 107 -6.49 1.22 4.81
N THR A 108 -5.64 1.29 3.79
CA THR A 108 -6.09 1.58 2.42
C THR A 108 -6.78 0.36 1.80
N HIS A 109 -6.45 -0.88 2.18
CA HIS A 109 -7.29 -2.03 1.82
C HIS A 109 -8.74 -1.86 2.29
N ALA A 110 -8.95 -1.33 3.50
CA ALA A 110 -10.29 -1.02 3.99
C ALA A 110 -10.97 0.05 3.12
N VAL A 111 -10.26 1.13 2.74
CA VAL A 111 -10.79 2.14 1.81
C VAL A 111 -11.19 1.50 0.49
N THR A 112 -10.35 0.63 -0.08
CA THR A 112 -10.66 -0.13 -1.30
C THR A 112 -11.90 -1.01 -1.12
N GLN A 113 -12.04 -1.71 0.01
CA GLN A 113 -13.20 -2.55 0.31
C GLN A 113 -14.52 -1.75 0.31
N PHE A 114 -14.52 -0.54 0.89
CA PHE A 114 -15.70 0.33 0.97
C PHE A 114 -15.93 1.21 -0.27
N THR A 115 -15.13 1.04 -1.32
CA THR A 115 -15.24 1.81 -2.57
C THR A 115 -15.41 0.88 -3.77
N ALA A 116 -14.36 0.66 -4.57
CA ALA A 116 -14.39 -0.20 -5.74
C ALA A 116 -14.50 -1.69 -5.40
N ASN A 117 -14.15 -2.08 -4.16
CA ASN A 117 -14.14 -3.46 -3.66
C ASN A 117 -13.42 -4.43 -4.63
N LEU A 118 -12.25 -4.00 -5.09
CA LEU A 118 -11.42 -4.73 -6.05
C LEU A 118 -11.18 -6.16 -5.56
N GLU A 119 -11.53 -7.13 -6.40
CA GLU A 119 -11.32 -8.55 -6.11
C GLU A 119 -9.83 -8.80 -5.97
N TYR A 120 -9.43 -9.44 -4.88
CA TYR A 120 -8.03 -9.72 -4.54
C TYR A 120 -7.48 -10.89 -5.36
N GLN A 121 -7.46 -10.71 -6.67
CA GLN A 121 -7.02 -11.69 -7.64
C GLN A 121 -6.50 -11.02 -8.92
N GLY A 122 -5.41 -11.52 -9.49
CA GLY A 122 -4.85 -11.05 -10.77
C GLY A 122 -4.67 -9.53 -10.81
N GLN A 123 -5.01 -8.90 -11.95
CA GLN A 123 -4.88 -7.44 -12.10
C GLN A 123 -5.75 -6.62 -11.14
N SER A 124 -6.95 -7.06 -10.76
CA SER A 124 -7.75 -6.30 -9.78
C SER A 124 -7.13 -6.36 -8.39
N GLY A 125 -6.53 -7.49 -8.04
CA GLY A 125 -5.76 -7.62 -6.80
C GLY A 125 -4.47 -6.81 -6.84
N ALA A 126 -3.76 -6.80 -7.98
CA ALA A 126 -2.58 -5.96 -8.15
C ALA A 126 -2.89 -4.45 -8.13
N LEU A 127 -4.07 -4.04 -8.60
CA LEU A 127 -4.59 -2.69 -8.39
C LEU A 127 -4.89 -2.44 -6.91
N ASN A 128 -5.49 -3.42 -6.20
CA ASN A 128 -5.77 -3.30 -4.77
C ASN A 128 -4.47 -3.06 -3.97
N GLU A 129 -3.45 -3.90 -4.18
CA GLU A 129 -2.10 -3.75 -3.62
C GLU A 129 -1.46 -2.41 -3.97
N SER A 130 -1.52 -2.01 -5.24
CA SER A 130 -0.92 -0.76 -5.68
C SER A 130 -1.60 0.47 -5.07
N MET A 131 -2.93 0.44 -4.90
CA MET A 131 -3.64 1.50 -4.20
C MET A 131 -3.17 1.59 -2.75
N SER A 132 -2.98 0.45 -2.08
CA SER A 132 -2.46 0.43 -0.71
C SER A 132 -1.02 0.96 -0.63
N ASP A 133 -0.14 0.60 -1.56
CA ASP A 133 1.23 1.15 -1.64
C ASP A 133 1.25 2.65 -1.94
N VAL A 134 0.50 3.11 -2.94
CA VAL A 134 0.46 4.51 -3.37
C VAL A 134 0.00 5.42 -2.23
N PHE A 135 -1.09 5.05 -1.56
CA PHE A 135 -1.61 5.86 -0.45
C PHE A 135 -0.76 5.70 0.82
N GLY A 136 -0.15 4.53 1.04
CA GLY A 136 0.83 4.31 2.10
C GLY A 136 2.01 5.27 2.00
N ALA A 137 2.66 5.33 0.82
CA ALA A 137 3.74 6.27 0.55
C ALA A 137 3.27 7.73 0.65
N MET A 138 2.06 8.04 0.18
CA MET A 138 1.50 9.38 0.22
C MET A 138 1.24 9.87 1.66
N VAL A 139 0.82 8.98 2.57
CA VAL A 139 0.66 9.29 4.00
C VAL A 139 2.00 9.65 4.63
N VAL A 140 3.07 8.90 4.33
CA VAL A 140 4.42 9.21 4.82
C VAL A 140 4.88 10.57 4.30
N GLN A 141 4.69 10.83 3.01
CA GLN A 141 5.04 12.13 2.43
C GLN A 141 4.24 13.27 3.07
N TRP A 142 2.94 13.08 3.30
CA TRP A 142 2.08 14.07 3.95
C TRP A 142 2.48 14.34 5.40
N LYS A 143 2.79 13.29 6.16
CA LYS A 143 3.24 13.42 7.56
C LYS A 143 4.55 14.21 7.68
N ASN A 144 5.42 14.09 6.68
CA ASN A 144 6.75 14.70 6.64
C ASN A 144 6.82 15.99 5.81
N ASP A 145 5.70 16.46 5.27
CA ASP A 145 5.61 17.60 4.36
C ASP A 145 6.59 17.53 3.16
N GLN A 146 6.65 16.36 2.52
CA GLN A 146 7.55 16.10 1.41
C GLN A 146 6.90 16.36 0.05
N THR A 147 7.66 16.95 -0.86
CA THR A 147 7.34 16.92 -2.29
C THR A 147 7.75 15.59 -2.92
N VAL A 148 7.27 15.34 -4.14
CA VAL A 148 7.58 14.12 -4.90
C VAL A 148 9.08 13.87 -5.09
N ASP A 149 9.90 14.94 -5.18
CA ASP A 149 11.36 14.84 -5.33
C ASP A 149 12.10 14.52 -4.03
N GLN A 150 11.46 14.76 -2.87
CA GLN A 150 12.03 14.52 -1.55
C GLN A 150 11.67 13.15 -0.99
N ALA A 151 10.59 12.55 -1.50
CA ALA A 151 10.09 11.26 -1.07
C ALA A 151 11.06 10.12 -1.47
N ASP A 152 11.21 9.13 -0.59
CA ASP A 152 12.03 7.95 -0.90
C ASP A 152 11.36 6.98 -1.87
N TRP A 153 10.02 6.97 -1.90
CA TRP A 153 9.16 6.06 -2.68
C TRP A 153 9.37 4.58 -2.36
N LEU A 154 9.73 4.28 -1.11
CA LEU A 154 9.98 2.93 -0.63
C LEU A 154 8.83 2.46 0.27
N MET A 155 8.49 1.18 0.18
CA MET A 155 7.51 0.53 1.04
C MET A 155 8.20 -0.47 1.97
N GLY A 156 7.84 -0.46 3.25
CA GLY A 156 8.31 -1.41 4.24
C GLY A 156 9.81 -1.34 4.48
N LYS A 157 10.42 -0.15 4.39
CA LYS A 157 11.86 0.03 4.70
C LYS A 157 12.15 -0.18 6.18
N ASP A 158 11.21 0.19 7.06
CA ASP A 158 11.38 0.16 8.51
C ASP A 158 11.08 -1.24 9.10
N ILE A 159 10.53 -2.15 8.27
CA ILE A 159 10.20 -3.52 8.71
C ILE A 159 11.28 -4.55 8.43
N ILE A 160 12.30 -4.22 7.63
CA ILE A 160 13.33 -5.19 7.25
C ILE A 160 14.33 -5.40 8.39
N TYR A 161 14.48 -6.65 8.81
CA TYR A 161 15.46 -7.12 9.76
C TYR A 161 16.79 -7.38 9.06
N GLN A 162 17.76 -6.48 9.21
CA GLN A 162 19.07 -6.57 8.54
C GLN A 162 20.10 -7.45 9.29
N ASN A 163 19.78 -7.94 10.50
CA ASN A 163 20.75 -8.56 11.43
C ASN A 163 20.64 -10.09 11.55
N SER A 164 20.16 -10.79 10.52
CA SER A 164 20.10 -12.26 10.51
C SER A 164 21.24 -12.84 9.66
N GLU A 165 22.14 -13.60 10.29
CA GLU A 165 23.21 -14.34 9.60
C GLU A 165 22.66 -15.39 8.61
N SER A 166 21.38 -15.73 8.75
CA SER A 166 20.65 -16.68 7.91
C SER A 166 19.90 -16.04 6.74
N LEU A 167 19.99 -14.72 6.53
CA LEU A 167 19.31 -14.08 5.41
C LEU A 167 19.88 -14.51 4.06
N PRO A 168 19.03 -14.77 3.04
CA PRO A 168 19.49 -14.87 1.66
C PRO A 168 20.17 -13.55 1.25
N GLU A 169 21.14 -13.63 0.33
CA GLU A 169 21.97 -12.48 -0.05
C GLU A 169 21.15 -11.30 -0.62
N SER A 170 20.01 -11.58 -1.25
CA SER A 170 19.05 -10.58 -1.70
C SER A 170 18.47 -9.75 -0.54
N ALA A 171 18.25 -10.36 0.62
CA ALA A 171 17.71 -9.69 1.79
C ALA A 171 18.75 -8.88 2.57
N LYS A 172 20.02 -9.29 2.54
CA LYS A 172 21.10 -8.52 3.19
C LYS A 172 21.32 -7.15 2.55
N ASN A 173 21.06 -7.06 1.25
CA ASN A 173 21.19 -5.84 0.46
C ASN A 173 19.83 -5.15 0.24
N ALA A 174 18.76 -5.65 0.87
CA ALA A 174 17.43 -5.08 0.71
C ALA A 174 17.28 -3.80 1.54
N HIS A 175 16.81 -2.74 0.91
CA HIS A 175 16.56 -1.44 1.55
C HIS A 175 15.07 -1.21 1.81
N SER A 176 14.20 -2.00 1.18
CA SER A 176 12.75 -1.90 1.25
C SER A 176 12.09 -3.21 0.81
N LEU A 177 10.84 -3.43 1.21
CA LEU A 177 10.05 -4.56 0.72
C LEU A 177 9.80 -4.39 -0.78
N ARG A 178 9.30 -3.20 -1.16
CA ARG A 178 9.03 -2.79 -2.54
C ARG A 178 9.50 -1.35 -2.77
N SER A 179 9.67 -0.97 -4.03
CA SER A 179 9.97 0.40 -4.44
C SER A 179 8.97 0.82 -5.51
N ILE A 180 8.27 1.93 -5.26
CA ILE A 180 7.30 2.50 -6.21
C ILE A 180 8.05 3.17 -7.38
N LYS A 181 9.22 3.77 -7.10
CA LYS A 181 10.04 4.47 -8.12
C LYS A 181 10.90 3.56 -8.99
N ASP A 182 11.21 2.37 -8.50
CA ASP A 182 12.06 1.39 -9.18
C ASP A 182 11.67 -0.04 -8.75
N PRO A 183 10.54 -0.56 -9.27
CA PRO A 183 10.01 -1.86 -8.84
C PRO A 183 10.97 -3.02 -9.10
N GLU A 184 11.75 -2.95 -10.19
CA GLU A 184 12.65 -4.02 -10.62
C GLU A 184 14.00 -4.04 -9.87
N ALA A 185 14.24 -3.07 -8.98
CA ALA A 185 15.50 -2.96 -8.26
C ALA A 185 15.81 -4.24 -7.48
N SER A 186 17.02 -4.77 -7.67
CA SER A 186 17.51 -5.94 -6.92
C SER A 186 17.76 -5.66 -5.42
N THR A 187 17.70 -4.39 -5.02
CA THR A 187 17.73 -3.94 -3.62
C THR A 187 16.34 -3.93 -2.97
N ASN A 188 15.31 -4.38 -3.68
CA ASN A 188 14.01 -4.69 -3.09
C ASN A 188 14.01 -6.13 -2.59
N LEU A 189 13.37 -6.39 -1.45
CA LEU A 189 13.18 -7.76 -0.98
C LEU A 189 12.24 -8.54 -1.90
N ASP A 190 11.26 -7.85 -2.50
CA ASP A 190 10.36 -8.35 -3.54
C ASP A 190 10.51 -7.48 -4.80
N PRO A 191 11.48 -7.78 -5.70
CA PRO A 191 11.56 -7.11 -7.00
C PRO A 191 10.34 -7.45 -7.87
N GLN A 192 9.75 -6.43 -8.48
CA GLN A 192 8.47 -6.49 -9.19
C GLN A 192 8.59 -5.94 -10.61
N PRO A 193 7.76 -6.38 -11.59
CA PRO A 193 7.67 -5.79 -12.91
C PRO A 193 7.39 -4.28 -12.87
N ALA A 194 8.18 -3.49 -13.59
CA ALA A 194 7.88 -2.08 -13.84
C ALA A 194 6.94 -1.88 -15.06
N SER A 195 6.69 -2.95 -15.82
CA SER A 195 5.83 -2.96 -17.00
C SER A 195 5.19 -4.33 -17.20
N VAL A 196 4.03 -4.39 -17.87
CA VAL A 196 3.41 -5.67 -18.31
C VAL A 196 4.27 -6.47 -19.29
N GLN A 197 5.30 -5.86 -19.88
CA GLN A 197 6.27 -6.51 -20.76
C GLN A 197 7.49 -7.05 -20.02
N SER A 198 7.63 -6.75 -18.73
CA SER A 198 8.76 -7.19 -17.92
C SER A 198 8.85 -8.72 -17.85
N THR A 199 10.08 -9.23 -17.74
CA THR A 199 10.32 -10.65 -17.48
C THR A 199 9.86 -11.07 -16.08
N LEU A 200 9.68 -10.11 -15.16
CA LEU A 200 9.14 -10.35 -13.82
C LEU A 200 7.60 -10.40 -13.78
N TYR A 201 6.92 -10.07 -14.89
CA TYR A 201 5.46 -10.03 -14.93
C TYR A 201 4.87 -11.44 -14.74
N PHE A 202 4.02 -11.58 -13.73
CA PHE A 202 3.38 -12.85 -13.41
C PHE A 202 2.17 -13.08 -14.33
N LYS A 203 2.20 -14.20 -15.07
CA LYS A 203 1.28 -14.42 -16.20
C LYS A 203 0.01 -15.22 -15.86
N LYS A 204 0.00 -15.97 -14.76
CA LYS A 204 -1.11 -16.85 -14.36
C LYS A 204 -2.15 -16.07 -13.54
N GLU A 205 -2.65 -14.97 -14.08
CA GLU A 205 -3.51 -14.01 -13.38
C GLU A 205 -4.84 -14.62 -12.89
N GLU A 206 -5.26 -15.74 -13.46
CA GLU A 206 -6.47 -16.48 -13.09
C GLU A 206 -6.28 -17.40 -11.87
N SER A 207 -5.07 -17.55 -11.35
CA SER A 207 -4.81 -18.41 -10.20
C SER A 207 -5.51 -17.88 -8.95
N THR A 208 -6.10 -18.78 -8.17
CA THR A 208 -6.66 -18.49 -6.83
C THR A 208 -5.78 -19.07 -5.72
N GLU A 209 -4.63 -19.63 -6.07
CA GLU A 209 -3.72 -20.29 -5.14
C GLU A 209 -2.87 -19.25 -4.41
N GLU A 210 -2.71 -19.42 -3.10
CA GLU A 210 -1.87 -18.55 -2.27
C GLU A 210 -0.39 -18.62 -2.71
N ASP A 211 0.09 -19.80 -3.13
CA ASP A 211 1.44 -19.99 -3.65
C ASP A 211 1.72 -19.22 -4.96
N ASP A 212 0.67 -18.98 -5.74
CA ASP A 212 0.69 -18.14 -6.95
C ASP A 212 0.33 -16.69 -6.64
N ASP A 213 0.29 -16.32 -5.36
CA ASP A 213 -0.03 -14.97 -4.90
C ASP A 213 -1.38 -14.49 -5.46
N TYR A 214 -2.39 -15.38 -5.48
CA TYR A 214 -3.72 -15.12 -6.03
C TYR A 214 -3.68 -14.55 -7.45
N GLY A 215 -2.76 -15.03 -8.29
CA GLY A 215 -2.57 -14.49 -9.63
C GLY A 215 -1.55 -13.35 -9.70
N GLY A 216 -0.60 -13.30 -8.77
CA GLY A 216 0.48 -12.31 -8.73
C GLY A 216 0.03 -10.93 -8.27
N VAL A 217 -0.82 -10.83 -7.25
CA VAL A 217 -1.36 -9.53 -6.78
C VAL A 217 -0.25 -8.61 -6.25
N HIS A 218 0.62 -9.11 -5.38
CA HIS A 218 1.77 -8.33 -4.92
C HIS A 218 2.77 -8.19 -6.08
N MET A 219 3.08 -9.29 -6.79
CA MET A 219 4.07 -9.27 -7.88
C MET A 219 3.75 -8.19 -8.92
N ASN A 220 2.54 -8.21 -9.48
CA ASN A 220 2.17 -7.31 -10.59
C ASN A 220 1.81 -5.89 -10.13
N SER A 221 1.74 -5.60 -8.82
CA SER A 221 1.47 -4.25 -8.30
C SER A 221 2.54 -3.21 -8.66
N GLY A 222 3.76 -3.67 -8.97
CA GLY A 222 4.86 -2.82 -9.47
C GLY A 222 4.50 -2.01 -10.73
N VAL A 223 3.64 -2.56 -11.60
CA VAL A 223 3.21 -1.91 -12.86
C VAL A 223 2.39 -0.63 -12.57
N PRO A 224 1.24 -0.70 -11.88
CA PRO A 224 0.48 0.49 -11.49
C PRO A 224 1.21 1.39 -10.48
N ASN A 225 2.08 0.85 -9.61
CA ASN A 225 2.95 1.63 -8.72
C ASN A 225 3.86 2.56 -9.53
N PHE A 226 4.56 2.03 -10.53
CA PHE A 226 5.48 2.82 -11.34
C PHE A 226 4.75 3.83 -12.23
N ALA A 227 3.57 3.49 -12.72
CA ALA A 227 2.70 4.45 -13.42
C ALA A 227 2.34 5.64 -12.53
N PHE A 228 1.93 5.40 -11.27
CA PHE A 228 1.66 6.48 -10.31
C PHE A 228 2.88 7.35 -10.07
N TYR A 229 4.04 6.74 -9.80
CA TYR A 229 5.29 7.48 -9.59
C TYR A 229 5.62 8.40 -10.77
N LYS A 230 5.52 7.89 -12.01
CA LYS A 230 5.74 8.69 -13.22
C LYS A 230 4.81 9.90 -13.30
N VAL A 231 3.52 9.71 -13.00
CA VAL A 231 2.54 10.81 -12.97
C VAL A 231 2.91 11.82 -11.88
N ALA A 232 3.18 11.37 -10.66
CA ALA A 232 3.50 12.23 -9.53
C ALA A 232 4.76 13.08 -9.82
N MET A 233 5.83 12.46 -10.32
CA MET A 233 7.07 13.15 -10.68
C MET A 233 6.88 14.15 -11.82
N ALA A 234 6.09 13.79 -12.85
CA ALA A 234 5.85 14.69 -13.98
C ALA A 234 4.97 15.89 -13.61
N LEU A 235 4.04 15.74 -12.66
CA LEU A 235 3.19 16.83 -12.18
C LEU A 235 3.86 17.69 -11.09
N GLY A 236 4.86 17.16 -10.38
CA GLY A 236 5.61 17.86 -9.35
C GLY A 236 4.78 18.19 -8.10
N GLY A 237 5.37 18.96 -7.18
CA GLY A 237 4.70 19.40 -5.95
C GLY A 237 4.51 18.26 -4.95
N ARG A 238 3.41 18.27 -4.19
CA ARG A 238 3.05 17.18 -3.28
C ARG A 238 2.22 16.14 -4.03
N SER A 239 2.52 14.85 -3.81
CA SER A 239 1.86 13.76 -4.54
C SER A 239 0.33 13.75 -4.40
N TRP A 240 -0.20 14.24 -3.26
CA TRP A 240 -1.64 14.33 -3.00
C TRP A 240 -2.35 15.55 -3.59
N ASP A 241 -1.63 16.54 -4.13
CA ASP A 241 -2.24 17.76 -4.66
C ASP A 241 -2.94 17.49 -6.00
N ARG A 242 -2.29 16.73 -6.90
CA ARG A 242 -2.83 16.41 -8.24
C ARG A 242 -2.94 14.92 -8.53
N ALA A 243 -1.83 14.19 -8.51
CA ALA A 243 -1.78 12.78 -8.85
C ALA A 243 -2.68 11.95 -7.92
N GLY A 244 -2.59 12.19 -6.60
CA GLY A 244 -3.42 11.51 -5.60
C GLY A 244 -4.92 11.79 -5.75
N LYS A 245 -5.31 12.98 -6.20
CA LYS A 245 -6.73 13.28 -6.52
C LYS A 245 -7.25 12.43 -7.66
N ILE A 246 -6.46 12.27 -8.71
CA ILE A 246 -6.83 11.44 -9.86
C ILE A 246 -7.00 9.98 -9.45
N TRP A 247 -6.06 9.45 -8.66
CA TRP A 247 -6.11 8.07 -8.17
C TRP A 247 -7.29 7.86 -7.20
N TYR A 248 -7.53 8.79 -6.27
CA TYR A 248 -8.61 8.69 -5.28
C TYR A 248 -10.00 8.76 -5.95
N ASP A 249 -10.19 9.72 -6.87
CA ASP A 249 -11.44 9.84 -7.60
C ASP A 249 -11.69 8.60 -8.48
N THR A 250 -10.63 8.00 -9.03
CA THR A 250 -10.73 6.75 -9.80
C THR A 250 -11.14 5.58 -8.92
N LEU A 251 -10.54 5.43 -7.73
CA LEU A 251 -10.90 4.38 -6.76
C LEU A 251 -12.35 4.48 -6.30
N THR A 252 -12.87 5.70 -6.19
CA THR A 252 -14.23 5.97 -5.71
C THR A 252 -15.27 6.04 -6.85
N ASP A 253 -14.85 5.92 -8.11
CA ASP A 253 -15.75 5.92 -9.27
C ASP A 253 -16.51 4.60 -9.38
N LYS A 254 -17.84 4.69 -9.42
CA LYS A 254 -18.75 3.54 -9.59
C LYS A 254 -18.56 2.79 -10.92
N ARG A 255 -17.88 3.38 -11.89
CA ARG A 255 -17.49 2.75 -13.15
C ARG A 255 -16.36 1.73 -12.94
N LEU A 256 -15.50 1.91 -11.93
CA LEU A 256 -14.45 0.96 -11.62
C LEU A 256 -15.05 -0.32 -11.03
N GLN A 257 -15.03 -1.39 -11.81
CA GLN A 257 -15.64 -2.67 -11.43
C GLN A 257 -14.72 -3.48 -10.52
N ARG A 258 -15.30 -4.38 -9.71
CA ARG A 258 -14.53 -5.26 -8.81
C ARG A 258 -13.43 -6.06 -9.52
N LYS A 259 -13.68 -6.49 -10.76
CA LYS A 259 -12.72 -7.27 -11.58
C LYS A 259 -11.92 -6.40 -12.55
N ALA A 260 -11.78 -5.11 -12.28
CA ALA A 260 -11.12 -4.16 -13.17
C ALA A 260 -9.73 -4.64 -13.57
N LYS A 261 -9.40 -4.44 -14.84
CA LYS A 261 -8.06 -4.65 -15.40
C LYS A 261 -7.28 -3.34 -15.37
N PHE A 262 -5.97 -3.42 -15.54
CA PHE A 262 -5.10 -2.25 -15.59
C PHE A 262 -5.58 -1.23 -16.62
N VAL A 263 -6.02 -1.69 -17.80
CA VAL A 263 -6.56 -0.81 -18.86
C VAL A 263 -7.84 -0.08 -18.44
N ASP A 264 -8.69 -0.70 -17.61
CA ASP A 264 -9.92 -0.06 -17.13
C ASP A 264 -9.58 1.06 -16.16
N PHE A 265 -8.68 0.79 -15.22
CA PHE A 265 -8.19 1.77 -14.25
C PHE A 265 -7.45 2.91 -14.96
N ALA A 266 -6.56 2.59 -15.90
CA ALA A 266 -5.82 3.58 -16.69
C ALA A 266 -6.75 4.55 -17.43
N ARG A 267 -7.77 4.03 -18.13
CA ARG A 267 -8.78 4.88 -18.80
C ARG A 267 -9.51 5.79 -17.82
N LEU A 268 -9.90 5.28 -16.66
CA LEU A 268 -10.59 6.09 -15.65
C LEU A 268 -9.67 7.17 -15.07
N THR A 269 -8.38 6.88 -14.83
CA THR A 269 -7.45 7.93 -14.38
C THR A 269 -7.29 9.05 -15.41
N VAL A 270 -7.27 8.74 -16.71
CA VAL A 270 -7.24 9.76 -17.77
C VAL A 270 -8.54 10.58 -17.77
N ASP A 271 -9.70 9.91 -17.66
CA ASP A 271 -11.00 10.59 -17.56
C ASP A 271 -11.05 11.55 -16.34
N HIS A 272 -10.58 11.10 -15.17
CA HIS A 272 -10.56 11.91 -13.96
C HIS A 272 -9.57 13.07 -14.06
N ALA A 273 -8.41 12.86 -14.68
CA ALA A 273 -7.47 13.94 -14.96
C ALA A 273 -8.10 15.04 -15.83
N GLN A 274 -8.86 14.67 -16.88
CA GLN A 274 -9.56 15.64 -17.72
C GLN A 274 -10.67 16.38 -16.97
N LYS A 275 -11.42 15.68 -16.11
CA LYS A 275 -12.51 16.27 -15.31
C LYS A 275 -12.00 17.23 -14.23
N LEU A 276 -10.93 16.86 -13.55
CA LEU A 276 -10.35 17.66 -12.46
C LEU A 276 -9.58 18.87 -12.99
N TYR A 277 -8.95 18.75 -14.17
CA TYR A 277 -8.09 19.78 -14.74
C TYR A 277 -8.47 20.13 -16.19
N PRO A 278 -9.71 20.60 -16.45
CA PRO A 278 -10.19 20.84 -17.82
C PRO A 278 -9.40 21.92 -18.58
N GLU A 279 -8.83 22.88 -17.86
CA GLU A 279 -8.03 23.98 -18.42
C GLU A 279 -6.55 23.61 -18.63
N ASP A 280 -6.06 22.53 -18.00
CA ASP A 280 -4.69 22.04 -18.13
C ASP A 280 -4.68 20.64 -18.76
N LYS A 281 -4.79 20.60 -20.09
CA LYS A 281 -4.80 19.36 -20.86
C LYS A 281 -3.52 18.52 -20.71
N SER A 282 -2.43 19.12 -20.25
CA SER A 282 -1.16 18.41 -20.07
C SER A 282 -1.25 17.32 -18.99
N VAL A 283 -2.13 17.49 -17.98
CA VAL A 283 -2.29 16.50 -16.91
C VAL A 283 -2.78 15.17 -17.45
N ALA A 284 -3.86 15.17 -18.24
CA ALA A 284 -4.40 13.96 -18.82
C ALA A 284 -3.41 13.29 -19.78
N GLN A 285 -2.62 14.09 -20.51
CA GLN A 285 -1.55 13.59 -21.38
C GLN A 285 -0.42 12.92 -20.59
N VAL A 286 -0.02 13.51 -19.45
CA VAL A 286 0.96 12.92 -18.53
C VAL A 286 0.47 11.59 -17.98
N VAL A 287 -0.79 11.51 -17.53
CA VAL A 287 -1.40 10.28 -17.02
C VAL A 287 -1.43 9.21 -18.11
N GLN A 288 -1.90 9.56 -19.32
CA GLN A 288 -1.92 8.64 -20.45
C GLN A 288 -0.52 8.11 -20.77
N LYS A 289 0.46 9.01 -20.89
CA LYS A 289 1.85 8.64 -21.20
C LYS A 289 2.46 7.71 -20.14
N ALA A 290 2.16 7.94 -18.86
CA ALA A 290 2.67 7.10 -17.78
C ALA A 290 2.15 5.65 -17.87
N TRP A 291 0.88 5.46 -18.22
CA TRP A 291 0.30 4.13 -18.47
C TRP A 291 0.89 3.47 -19.71
N GLU A 292 1.04 4.23 -20.81
CA GLU A 292 1.67 3.74 -22.04
C GLU A 292 3.13 3.30 -21.79
N GLU A 293 3.88 4.03 -20.95
CA GLU A 293 5.27 3.69 -20.60
C GLU A 293 5.39 2.40 -19.78
N VAL A 294 4.36 2.01 -19.03
CA VAL A 294 4.32 0.70 -18.34
C VAL A 294 3.63 -0.39 -19.18
N GLY A 295 3.21 -0.07 -20.40
CA GLY A 295 2.66 -0.99 -21.40
C GLY A 295 1.15 -1.27 -21.27
N VAL A 296 0.40 -0.38 -20.62
CA VAL A 296 -1.06 -0.49 -20.40
C VAL A 296 -1.85 0.41 -21.34
#